data_AF-A0A1A6FR74-F1
#
_entry.id   AF-A0A1A6FR74-F1
#
_cell.length_a   1.000
_cell.length_b   1.000
_cell.length_c   1.000
_cell.angle_alpha   90.00
_cell.angle_beta   90.00
_cell.angle_gamma   90.00
#
_symmetry.space_group_name_H-M   'P 1'
#
loop_
_entity.id
_entity.type
_entity.pdbx_description
1 polymer ?
#
loop_
_entity_poly.entity_id
_entity_poly.type
_entity_poly.pdbx_seq_one_letter_code
_entity_poly.pdbx_strand_id
1 'polypeptide(L)'
;MSILFPRLLAAALTGALLVSAGAQAQQKPAPRKPAPAPAAPAPAPASPAAPAQQAQPQAPQGPIKADLVAVQPDWTKVCGGDPQSKKEVCYTTRDFGAQADQPLLALAVYDPKGEDTKVVRLLLPPGLMLRPGFRFAVDKGALEAGEFEICFPNGCFALAKVKASLVDSMKKAEKLTIIVKNQYNNEVTFLLPLAGFGKAFDGPPIDPKVLEEQQKKLQDELQKKAEEERKKLEAQKPAAPAGK
;
A
#
# COMPACT_ATOMS: atom_id res chain seq x y z
N MET A 1 -24.46 0.65 -51.68
CA MET A 1 -23.69 -0.60 -51.58
C MET A 1 -24.16 -1.32 -50.31
N SER A 2 -25.17 -2.17 -50.44
CA SER A 2 -25.73 -2.97 -49.35
C SER A 2 -24.87 -4.21 -49.15
N ILE A 3 -24.43 -4.50 -47.92
CA ILE A 3 -23.97 -5.84 -47.57
C ILE A 3 -24.56 -6.22 -46.20
N LEU A 4 -25.51 -7.15 -46.27
CA LEU A 4 -26.10 -7.89 -45.16
C LEU A 4 -25.05 -8.82 -44.54
N PHE A 5 -25.08 -9.00 -43.22
CA PHE A 5 -24.46 -10.17 -42.56
C PHE A 5 -25.53 -10.98 -41.81
N PRO A 6 -25.60 -12.32 -42.03
CA PRO A 6 -26.65 -13.18 -41.54
C PRO A 6 -26.42 -13.70 -40.11
N ARG A 7 -27.54 -13.92 -39.41
CA ARG A 7 -27.67 -14.72 -38.18
C ARG A 7 -27.50 -16.21 -38.49
N LEU A 8 -26.71 -16.95 -37.71
CA LEU A 8 -26.72 -18.41 -37.42
C LEU A 8 -25.53 -18.63 -36.44
N LEU A 9 -25.49 -19.47 -35.39
CA LEU A 9 -26.29 -20.57 -34.85
C LEU A 9 -26.00 -20.64 -33.33
N ALA A 10 -27.03 -20.96 -32.55
CA ALA A 10 -26.90 -21.28 -31.13
C ALA A 10 -26.39 -22.73 -30.96
N ALA A 11 -25.36 -22.91 -30.13
CA ALA A 11 -24.95 -24.23 -29.62
C ALA A 11 -25.25 -24.27 -28.11
N ALA A 12 -26.22 -25.10 -27.74
CA ALA A 12 -26.56 -25.40 -26.36
C ALA A 12 -25.57 -26.44 -25.81
N LEU A 13 -24.92 -26.14 -24.69
CA LEU A 13 -24.20 -27.11 -23.87
C LEU A 13 -24.92 -27.21 -22.52
N THR A 14 -25.60 -28.32 -22.34
CA THR A 14 -26.28 -28.78 -21.13
C THR A 14 -25.24 -29.17 -20.06
N GLY A 15 -25.10 -28.35 -19.02
CA GLY A 15 -24.40 -28.70 -17.78
C GLY A 15 -25.41 -28.97 -16.67
N ALA A 16 -25.48 -30.21 -16.19
CA ALA A 16 -26.37 -30.63 -15.12
C ALA A 16 -25.61 -30.80 -13.78
N LEU A 17 -26.21 -30.25 -12.70
CA LEU A 17 -26.21 -30.71 -11.30
C LEU A 17 -24.83 -30.71 -10.55
N LEU A 18 -24.69 -30.21 -9.31
CA LEU A 18 -25.50 -30.40 -8.10
C LEU A 18 -25.33 -29.22 -7.12
N VAL A 19 -26.44 -28.72 -6.58
CA VAL A 19 -26.48 -27.79 -5.43
C VAL A 19 -26.87 -28.61 -4.20
N SER A 20 -25.96 -28.76 -3.23
CA SER A 20 -26.29 -29.34 -1.93
C SER A 20 -26.86 -28.26 -1.00
N ALA A 21 -28.18 -28.24 -0.87
CA ALA A 21 -28.92 -27.50 0.14
C ALA A 21 -28.74 -28.18 1.52
N GLY A 22 -28.11 -27.48 2.46
CA GLY A 22 -28.05 -27.89 3.87
C GLY A 22 -29.36 -27.55 4.56
N ALA A 23 -30.22 -28.54 4.78
CA ALA A 23 -31.41 -28.43 5.62
C ALA A 23 -30.99 -28.57 7.10
N GLN A 24 -31.25 -27.54 7.90
CA GLN A 24 -31.16 -27.61 9.36
C GLN A 24 -32.40 -28.35 9.89
N ALA A 25 -32.22 -29.59 10.35
CA ALA A 25 -33.24 -30.32 11.10
C ALA A 25 -33.18 -29.91 12.58
N GLN A 26 -34.17 -29.14 13.02
CA GLN A 26 -34.48 -28.95 14.44
C GLN A 26 -35.04 -30.27 15.01
N GLN A 27 -34.35 -30.84 16.00
CA GLN A 27 -34.85 -32.02 16.71
C GLN A 27 -35.45 -31.62 18.06
N LYS A 28 -36.76 -31.84 18.17
CA LYS A 28 -37.60 -31.60 19.35
C LYS A 28 -37.28 -32.64 20.45
N PRO A 29 -37.20 -32.27 21.74
CA PRO A 29 -36.91 -33.22 22.81
C PRO A 29 -38.15 -34.07 23.16
N ALA A 30 -37.95 -35.38 23.29
CA ALA A 30 -38.94 -36.33 23.81
C ALA A 30 -38.67 -36.62 25.31
N PRO A 31 -39.69 -37.01 26.10
CA PRO A 31 -39.63 -37.04 27.55
C PRO A 31 -38.94 -38.30 28.09
N ARG A 32 -38.10 -38.15 29.13
CA ARG A 32 -37.43 -39.26 29.84
C ARG A 32 -38.35 -39.89 30.88
N LYS A 33 -38.43 -41.24 30.89
CA LYS A 33 -38.87 -42.04 32.05
C LYS A 33 -37.69 -42.21 33.04
N PRO A 34 -37.93 -42.29 34.36
CA PRO A 34 -36.87 -42.41 35.36
C PRO A 34 -36.53 -43.88 35.64
N ALA A 35 -35.24 -44.23 35.66
CA ALA A 35 -34.70 -45.48 36.19
C ALA A 35 -33.20 -45.27 36.56
N PRO A 36 -32.61 -46.13 37.41
CA PRO A 36 -32.15 -45.81 38.76
C PRO A 36 -30.68 -45.37 38.81
N ALA A 37 -30.31 -44.68 39.88
CA ALA A 37 -28.96 -44.19 40.13
C ALA A 37 -27.92 -45.32 40.23
N PRO A 38 -26.80 -45.25 39.46
CA PRO A 38 -25.59 -45.97 39.77
C PRO A 38 -24.63 -45.09 40.59
N ALA A 39 -23.89 -45.77 41.47
CA ALA A 39 -23.01 -45.24 42.48
C ALA A 39 -22.00 -44.17 42.00
N ALA A 40 -21.66 -43.27 42.91
CA ALA A 40 -20.65 -42.23 42.76
C ALA A 40 -19.28 -42.79 42.35
N PRO A 41 -18.60 -42.22 41.34
CA PRO A 41 -17.19 -42.50 41.13
C PRO A 41 -16.33 -41.73 42.14
N ALA A 42 -15.29 -42.41 42.65
CA ALA A 42 -14.24 -41.84 43.48
C ALA A 42 -13.52 -40.66 42.78
N PRO A 43 -12.96 -39.70 43.53
CA PRO A 43 -12.32 -38.51 42.95
C PRO A 43 -11.05 -38.89 42.19
N ALA A 44 -10.94 -38.45 40.93
CA ALA A 44 -9.71 -38.50 40.16
C ALA A 44 -8.70 -37.46 40.68
N PRO A 45 -7.38 -37.76 40.67
CA PRO A 45 -6.37 -36.80 41.09
C PRO A 45 -6.30 -35.60 40.13
N ALA A 46 -6.26 -34.40 40.70
CA ALA A 46 -6.14 -33.15 39.97
C ALA A 46 -4.84 -33.12 39.14
N SER A 47 -4.95 -32.85 37.84
CA SER A 47 -3.79 -32.48 37.02
C SER A 47 -3.27 -31.10 37.44
N PRO A 48 -1.95 -30.86 37.45
CA PRO A 48 -1.40 -29.54 37.76
C PRO A 48 -1.88 -28.52 36.71
N ALA A 49 -2.43 -27.41 37.17
CA ALA A 49 -2.76 -26.28 36.32
C ALA A 49 -1.49 -25.80 35.60
N ALA A 50 -1.53 -25.77 34.27
CA ALA A 50 -0.50 -25.10 33.48
C ALA A 50 -0.50 -23.60 33.84
N PRO A 51 0.67 -22.94 33.96
CA PRO A 51 0.73 -21.53 34.28
C PRO A 51 -0.02 -20.75 33.21
N ALA A 52 -1.04 -20.00 33.61
CA ALA A 52 -1.63 -18.98 32.76
C ALA A 52 -0.52 -18.00 32.39
N GLN A 53 -0.07 -18.03 31.13
CA GLN A 53 0.76 -16.98 30.57
C GLN A 53 -0.04 -15.68 30.67
N GLN A 54 0.34 -14.84 31.64
CA GLN A 54 -0.11 -13.47 31.74
C GLN A 54 0.25 -12.79 30.41
N ALA A 55 -0.76 -12.50 29.60
CA ALA A 55 -0.62 -11.55 28.52
C ALA A 55 -0.23 -10.22 29.16
N GLN A 56 1.04 -9.85 29.05
CA GLN A 56 1.51 -8.54 29.48
C GLN A 56 0.71 -7.47 28.72
N PRO A 57 0.07 -6.52 29.42
CA PRO A 57 -0.56 -5.38 28.75
C PRO A 57 0.52 -4.61 27.98
N GLN A 58 0.40 -4.54 26.66
CA GLN A 58 1.21 -3.62 25.86
C GLN A 58 0.90 -2.20 26.36
N ALA A 59 1.90 -1.54 26.94
CA ALA A 59 1.77 -0.18 27.44
C ALA A 59 1.33 0.76 26.29
N PRO A 60 0.47 1.77 26.56
CA PRO A 60 0.11 2.76 25.56
C PRO A 60 1.39 3.48 25.10
N GLN A 61 1.84 3.20 23.88
CA GLN A 61 2.97 3.89 23.28
C GLN A 61 2.55 5.34 23.06
N GLY A 62 3.28 6.32 23.61
CA GLY A 62 2.95 7.74 23.45
C GLY A 62 3.05 8.23 21.99
N PRO A 63 2.99 9.56 21.75
CA PRO A 63 3.20 10.12 20.42
C PRO A 63 4.49 9.61 19.77
N ILE A 64 4.40 9.18 18.51
CA ILE A 64 5.50 8.63 17.72
C ILE A 64 6.00 9.73 16.78
N LYS A 65 7.32 9.90 16.69
CA LYS A 65 7.96 10.81 15.75
C LYS A 65 9.00 10.05 14.92
N ALA A 66 8.95 10.21 13.60
CA ALA A 66 9.90 9.66 12.65
C ALA A 66 10.50 10.77 11.79
N ASP A 67 11.78 11.02 11.96
CA ASP A 67 12.57 11.86 11.06
C ASP A 67 12.98 11.00 9.86
N LEU A 68 12.52 11.36 8.66
CA LEU A 68 12.73 10.57 7.45
C LEU A 68 13.85 11.14 6.59
N VAL A 69 14.48 10.26 5.82
CA VAL A 69 15.43 10.60 4.78
C VAL A 69 14.83 10.31 3.42
N ALA A 70 15.32 10.99 2.40
CA ALA A 70 14.94 10.70 1.03
C ALA A 70 15.54 9.37 0.56
N VAL A 71 14.73 8.59 -0.15
CA VAL A 71 15.13 7.32 -0.78
C VAL A 71 15.88 7.57 -2.08
N GLN A 72 15.34 8.46 -2.93
CA GLN A 72 16.01 8.91 -4.15
C GLN A 72 16.84 10.18 -3.91
N PRO A 73 17.97 10.38 -4.62
CA PRO A 73 18.80 11.58 -4.46
C PRO A 73 18.09 12.86 -4.89
N ASP A 74 17.23 12.77 -5.90
CA ASP A 74 16.54 13.89 -6.51
C ASP A 74 15.01 13.72 -6.50
N TRP A 75 14.32 14.84 -6.55
CA TRP A 75 12.89 14.90 -6.84
C TRP A 75 12.64 14.62 -8.32
N THR A 76 11.55 13.92 -8.63
CA THR A 76 11.17 13.61 -10.02
C THR A 76 9.90 14.36 -10.40
N LYS A 77 9.93 15.12 -11.50
CA LYS A 77 8.73 15.74 -12.09
C LYS A 77 8.28 14.94 -13.30
N VAL A 78 7.00 14.61 -13.37
CA VAL A 78 6.38 13.88 -14.48
C VAL A 78 5.17 14.68 -14.93
N CYS A 79 4.98 14.86 -16.23
CA CYS A 79 3.83 15.53 -16.80
C CYS A 79 3.12 14.62 -17.80
N GLY A 80 1.79 14.70 -17.85
CA GLY A 80 0.97 13.94 -18.80
C GLY A 80 -0.40 14.57 -19.00
N GLY A 81 -1.10 14.16 -20.05
CA GLY A 81 -2.48 14.58 -20.28
C GLY A 81 -3.43 13.82 -19.37
N ASP A 82 -4.26 14.54 -18.62
CA ASP A 82 -5.33 13.95 -17.83
C ASP A 82 -6.45 13.42 -18.75
N PRO A 83 -6.80 12.11 -18.68
CA PRO A 83 -7.76 11.52 -19.61
C PRO A 83 -9.16 12.13 -19.55
N GLN A 84 -9.57 12.63 -18.38
CA GLN A 84 -10.92 13.15 -18.12
C GLN A 84 -11.06 14.61 -18.55
N SER A 85 -10.14 15.47 -18.10
CA SER A 85 -10.17 16.92 -18.35
C SER A 85 -9.44 17.34 -19.63
N LYS A 86 -8.65 16.44 -20.25
CA LYS A 86 -7.76 16.73 -21.38
C LYS A 86 -6.73 17.83 -21.11
N LYS A 87 -6.56 18.24 -19.85
CA LYS A 87 -5.54 19.21 -19.43
C LYS A 87 -4.24 18.49 -19.13
N GLU A 88 -3.13 19.21 -19.29
CA GLU A 88 -1.84 18.75 -18.81
C GLU A 88 -1.82 18.83 -17.27
N VAL A 89 -1.39 17.74 -16.64
CA VAL A 89 -1.17 17.66 -15.20
C VAL A 89 0.26 17.20 -14.98
N CYS A 90 1.01 17.99 -14.23
CA CYS A 90 2.32 17.59 -13.75
C CYS A 90 2.22 17.14 -12.29
N TYR A 91 3.09 16.22 -11.87
CA TYR A 91 3.33 15.98 -10.46
C TYR A 91 4.82 15.88 -10.18
N THR A 92 5.23 16.40 -9.04
CA THR A 92 6.61 16.29 -8.54
C THR A 92 6.62 15.41 -7.31
N THR A 93 7.36 14.30 -7.35
CA THR A 93 7.31 13.24 -6.34
C THR A 93 8.69 12.84 -5.82
N ARG A 94 8.70 12.31 -4.60
CA ARG A 94 9.85 11.67 -3.96
C ARG A 94 9.40 10.73 -2.84
N ASP A 95 10.15 9.66 -2.64
CA ASP A 95 9.90 8.68 -1.58
C ASP A 95 10.81 8.95 -0.38
N PHE A 96 10.29 8.63 0.79
CA PHE A 96 10.94 8.85 2.07
C PHE A 96 10.87 7.60 2.94
N GLY A 97 11.94 7.35 3.66
CA GLY A 97 12.13 6.19 4.51
C GLY A 97 12.83 6.55 5.81
N ALA A 98 12.82 5.63 6.78
CA ALA A 98 13.73 5.76 7.92
C ALA A 98 15.20 5.61 7.48
N GLN A 99 15.42 4.90 6.37
CA GLN A 99 16.69 4.66 5.71
C GLN A 99 16.50 4.84 4.20
N ALA A 100 17.58 5.17 3.49
CA ALA A 100 17.53 5.52 2.07
C ALA A 100 17.16 4.35 1.14
N ASP A 101 17.23 3.11 1.62
CA ASP A 101 16.91 1.89 0.86
C ASP A 101 15.54 1.29 1.20
N GLN A 102 14.79 1.90 2.11
CA GLN A 102 13.50 1.40 2.59
C GLN A 102 12.41 2.48 2.53
N PRO A 103 11.67 2.62 1.41
CA PRO A 103 10.58 3.58 1.32
C PRO A 103 9.46 3.23 2.31
N LEU A 104 9.07 4.22 3.10
CA LEU A 104 7.98 4.14 4.07
C LEU A 104 6.75 4.91 3.59
N LEU A 105 6.96 6.06 2.95
CA LEU A 105 5.91 6.89 2.39
C LEU A 105 6.41 7.63 1.15
N ALA A 106 5.47 8.14 0.35
CA ALA A 106 5.77 9.02 -0.79
C ALA A 106 5.02 10.34 -0.66
N LEU A 107 5.65 11.44 -1.11
CA LEU A 107 5.01 12.73 -1.30
C LEU A 107 5.02 13.08 -2.78
N ALA A 108 3.84 13.41 -3.33
CA ALA A 108 3.68 13.97 -4.65
C ALA A 108 2.87 15.27 -4.58
N VAL A 109 3.31 16.32 -5.28
CA VAL A 109 2.54 17.55 -5.45
C VAL A 109 2.08 17.64 -6.90
N TYR A 110 0.76 17.61 -7.11
CA TYR A 110 0.14 17.73 -8.42
C TYR A 110 -0.17 19.19 -8.74
N ASP A 111 0.13 19.54 -9.98
CA ASP A 111 -0.06 20.85 -10.59
C ASP A 111 -0.87 20.71 -11.88
N PRO A 112 -2.21 20.76 -11.79
CA PRO A 112 -3.07 20.83 -12.96
C PRO A 112 -2.88 22.19 -13.64
N LYS A 113 -2.57 22.18 -14.94
CA LYS A 113 -2.29 23.39 -15.70
C LYS A 113 -3.50 24.32 -15.75
N GLY A 114 -3.27 25.58 -15.39
CA GLY A 114 -4.31 26.62 -15.41
C GLY A 114 -5.29 26.56 -14.23
N GLU A 115 -5.00 25.79 -13.19
CA GLU A 115 -5.80 25.76 -11.96
C GLU A 115 -5.05 26.36 -10.77
N ASP A 116 -5.73 27.18 -9.98
CA ASP A 116 -5.15 27.79 -8.76
C ASP A 116 -5.05 26.80 -7.58
N THR A 117 -5.79 25.69 -7.69
CA THR A 117 -5.78 24.61 -6.70
C THR A 117 -4.73 23.57 -7.11
N LYS A 118 -3.82 23.28 -6.18
CA LYS A 118 -2.84 22.18 -6.29
C LYS A 118 -3.27 21.05 -5.38
N VAL A 119 -2.69 19.88 -5.55
CA VAL A 119 -2.97 18.73 -4.67
C VAL A 119 -1.68 18.21 -4.06
N VAL A 120 -1.60 18.22 -2.73
CA VAL A 120 -0.60 17.45 -1.99
C VAL A 120 -1.14 16.05 -1.81
N ARG A 121 -0.47 15.06 -2.39
CA ARG A 121 -0.85 13.65 -2.30
C ARG A 121 0.24 12.87 -1.59
N LEU A 122 -0.17 12.05 -0.64
CA LEU A 122 0.70 11.16 0.12
C LEU A 122 0.34 9.71 -0.20
N LEU A 123 1.35 8.85 -0.25
CA LEU A 123 1.19 7.42 -0.04
C LEU A 123 1.70 7.10 1.35
N LEU A 124 0.79 6.89 2.29
CA LEU A 124 1.11 6.61 3.70
C LEU A 124 1.10 5.10 3.98
N PRO A 125 1.88 4.62 4.95
CA PRO A 125 1.91 3.21 5.30
C PRO A 125 0.57 2.74 5.87
N PRO A 126 0.27 1.43 5.75
CA PRO A 126 -0.90 0.84 6.42
C PRO A 126 -0.79 0.92 7.95
N GLY A 127 -1.91 0.70 8.65
CA GLY A 127 -1.96 0.75 10.12
C GLY A 127 -2.25 2.14 10.70
N LEU A 128 -2.44 3.14 9.84
CA LEU A 128 -2.87 4.49 10.21
C LEU A 128 -4.40 4.61 10.18
N MET A 129 -4.92 5.52 11.00
CA MET A 129 -6.35 5.75 11.17
C MET A 129 -6.89 6.63 10.03
N LEU A 130 -7.92 6.16 9.33
CA LEU A 130 -8.50 6.85 8.17
C LEU A 130 -9.25 8.14 8.54
N ARG A 131 -9.88 8.17 9.71
CA ARG A 131 -10.56 9.35 10.25
C ARG A 131 -9.81 9.80 11.51
N PRO A 132 -9.55 11.10 11.71
CA PRO A 132 -10.09 12.23 10.97
C PRO A 132 -9.37 12.55 9.64
N GLY A 133 -8.34 11.79 9.27
CA GLY A 133 -7.48 12.07 8.14
C GLY A 133 -6.05 12.35 8.60
N PHE A 134 -5.34 13.17 7.83
CA PHE A 134 -4.02 13.65 8.20
C PHE A 134 -4.01 15.17 8.26
N ARG A 135 -3.03 15.71 8.96
CA ARG A 135 -2.68 17.13 8.90
C ARG A 135 -1.24 17.26 8.47
N PHE A 136 -0.89 18.40 7.89
CA PHE A 136 0.51 18.68 7.59
C PHE A 136 0.81 20.17 7.69
N ALA A 137 2.09 20.49 7.87
CA ALA A 137 2.59 21.87 7.90
C ALA A 137 3.90 21.96 7.12
N VAL A 138 4.09 23.10 6.46
CA VAL A 138 5.34 23.47 5.80
C VAL A 138 6.17 24.28 6.80
N ASP A 139 7.33 23.76 7.20
CA ASP A 139 8.15 24.31 8.29
C ASP A 139 7.36 24.62 9.57
N LYS A 140 7.21 25.90 9.92
CA LYS A 140 6.44 26.41 11.07
C LYS A 140 5.13 27.09 10.65
N GLY A 141 4.68 26.84 9.42
CA GLY A 141 3.45 27.38 8.85
C GLY A 141 2.18 26.82 9.48
N ALA A 142 1.04 27.24 8.94
CA ALA A 142 -0.26 26.75 9.37
C ALA A 142 -0.43 25.24 9.09
N LEU A 143 -1.26 24.60 9.91
CA LEU A 143 -1.66 23.22 9.69
C LEU A 143 -2.78 23.15 8.66
N GLU A 144 -2.52 22.41 7.60
CA GLU A 144 -3.48 22.06 6.56
C GLU A 144 -4.04 20.66 6.85
N ALA A 145 -5.30 20.43 6.48
CA ALA A 145 -5.97 19.16 6.64
C ALA A 145 -6.12 18.43 5.30
N GLY A 146 -6.03 17.11 5.35
CA GLY A 146 -6.30 16.24 4.21
C GLY A 146 -6.97 14.94 4.64
N GLU A 147 -7.49 14.22 3.66
CA GLU A 147 -8.30 13.02 3.88
C GLU A 147 -7.69 11.81 3.15
N PHE A 148 -7.99 10.62 3.66
CA PHE A 148 -7.66 9.38 2.97
C PHE A 148 -8.68 9.11 1.87
N GLU A 149 -8.21 8.70 0.69
CA GLU A 149 -9.04 8.42 -0.48
C GLU A 149 -9.25 6.91 -0.66
N ILE A 150 -8.15 6.16 -0.73
CA ILE A 150 -8.17 4.72 -1.02
C ILE A 150 -6.95 4.03 -0.42
N CYS A 151 -7.13 2.80 0.07
CA CYS A 151 -6.07 1.96 0.60
C CYS A 151 -5.89 0.68 -0.22
N PHE A 152 -4.63 0.35 -0.46
CA PHE A 152 -4.14 -0.91 -1.01
C PHE A 152 -3.28 -1.63 0.04
N PRO A 153 -2.97 -2.92 -0.13
CA PRO A 153 -2.12 -3.64 0.81
C PRO A 153 -0.74 -2.99 1.05
N ASN A 154 -0.22 -2.27 0.04
CA ASN A 154 1.08 -1.60 0.09
C ASN A 154 1.02 -0.16 0.62
N GLY A 155 -0.17 0.40 0.89
CA GLY A 155 -0.30 1.75 1.43
C GLY A 155 -1.63 2.42 1.11
N CYS A 156 -1.84 3.56 1.76
CA CYS A 156 -3.05 4.37 1.62
C CYS A 156 -2.74 5.70 0.95
N PHE A 157 -3.46 6.00 -0.14
CA PHE A 157 -3.43 7.32 -0.73
C PHE A 157 -4.26 8.29 0.09
N ALA A 158 -3.66 9.42 0.43
CA ALA A 158 -4.31 10.53 1.10
C ALA A 158 -3.99 11.82 0.36
N LEU A 159 -4.91 12.78 0.35
CA LEU A 159 -4.67 14.05 -0.33
C LEU A 159 -5.24 15.26 0.41
N ALA A 160 -4.67 16.41 0.10
CA ALA A 160 -5.18 17.72 0.48
C ALA A 160 -5.18 18.63 -0.76
N LYS A 161 -6.30 19.31 -0.99
CA LYS A 161 -6.37 20.39 -1.98
C LYS A 161 -5.82 21.66 -1.32
N VAL A 162 -4.84 22.29 -1.96
CA VAL A 162 -4.13 23.43 -1.39
C VAL A 162 -4.07 24.57 -2.39
N LYS A 163 -3.87 25.79 -1.89
CA LYS A 163 -3.62 26.95 -2.74
C LYS A 163 -2.20 26.91 -3.31
N ALA A 164 -2.01 27.47 -4.51
CA ALA A 164 -0.68 27.64 -5.11
C ALA A 164 0.34 28.29 -4.14
N SER A 165 -0.08 29.25 -3.32
CA SER A 165 0.79 29.94 -2.36
C SER A 165 1.40 29.02 -1.29
N LEU A 166 0.72 27.92 -0.93
CA LEU A 166 1.29 26.92 -0.02
C LEU A 166 2.42 26.14 -0.73
N VAL A 167 2.22 25.78 -1.99
CA VAL A 167 3.25 25.12 -2.80
C VAL A 167 4.44 26.05 -3.01
N ASP A 168 4.21 27.35 -3.23
CA ASP A 168 5.29 28.35 -3.28
C ASP A 168 6.09 28.42 -1.97
N SER A 169 5.45 28.17 -0.83
CA SER A 169 6.13 28.04 0.45
C SER A 169 6.94 26.74 0.52
N MET A 170 6.38 25.61 0.05
CA MET A 170 7.09 24.32 -0.01
C MET A 170 8.37 24.41 -0.85
N LYS A 171 8.37 25.18 -1.94
CA LYS A 171 9.52 25.37 -2.83
C LYS A 171 10.76 25.92 -2.13
N LYS A 172 10.57 26.64 -1.02
CA LYS A 172 11.64 27.28 -0.23
C LYS A 172 11.83 26.65 1.15
N ALA A 173 10.99 25.68 1.50
CA ALA A 173 10.93 25.12 2.83
C ALA A 173 12.04 24.11 3.08
N GLU A 174 12.39 23.94 4.35
CA GLU A 174 13.35 22.92 4.78
C GLU A 174 12.66 21.56 4.94
N LYS A 175 11.45 21.57 5.51
CA LYS A 175 10.73 20.33 5.85
C LYS A 175 9.21 20.42 5.72
N LEU A 176 8.61 19.26 5.45
CA LEU A 176 7.20 19.01 5.60
C LEU A 176 6.98 18.15 6.85
N THR A 177 6.07 18.56 7.73
CA THR A 177 5.64 17.76 8.88
C THR A 177 4.27 17.18 8.59
N ILE A 178 4.11 15.86 8.66
CA ILE A 178 2.83 15.15 8.47
C ILE A 178 2.43 14.54 9.80
N ILE A 179 1.18 14.73 10.21
CA ILE A 179 0.63 14.27 11.49
C ILE A 179 -0.62 13.44 11.20
N VAL A 180 -0.64 12.22 11.71
CA VAL A 180 -1.75 11.25 11.54
C VAL A 180 -1.89 10.45 12.83
N LYS A 181 -3.00 9.72 13.02
CA LYS A 181 -3.18 8.85 14.19
C LYS A 181 -2.97 7.37 13.84
N ASN A 182 -2.48 6.58 14.78
CA ASN A 182 -2.49 5.12 14.69
C ASN A 182 -3.75 4.51 15.35
N GLN A 183 -3.86 3.17 15.37
CA GLN A 183 -5.03 2.48 15.94
C GLN A 183 -5.24 2.71 17.43
N TYR A 184 -4.21 3.19 18.14
CA TYR A 184 -4.24 3.51 19.57
C TYR A 184 -4.56 4.98 19.85
N ASN A 185 -4.99 5.75 18.82
CA ASN A 185 -5.25 7.18 18.89
C ASN A 185 -4.00 8.06 19.15
N ASN A 186 -2.80 7.50 19.11
CA ASN A 186 -1.56 8.27 19.27
C ASN A 186 -1.20 8.99 17.99
N GLU A 187 -0.70 10.21 18.11
CA GLU A 187 -0.16 10.94 16.97
C GLU A 187 1.13 10.27 16.49
N VAL A 188 1.22 10.10 15.18
CA VAL A 188 2.40 9.67 14.45
C VAL A 188 2.80 10.84 13.56
N THR A 189 4.00 11.35 13.79
CA THR A 189 4.53 12.52 13.09
C THR A 189 5.69 12.12 12.19
N PHE A 190 5.57 12.36 10.89
CA PHE A 190 6.63 12.15 9.90
C PHE A 190 7.23 13.49 9.49
N LEU A 191 8.56 13.58 9.45
CA LEU A 191 9.26 14.79 9.02
C LEU A 191 10.05 14.48 7.76
N LEU A 192 9.72 15.19 6.67
CA LEU A 192 10.29 14.97 5.34
C LEU A 192 11.14 16.19 4.98
N PRO A 193 12.42 16.02 4.60
CA PRO A 193 13.20 17.12 4.04
C PRO A 193 12.66 17.50 2.65
N LEU A 194 12.53 18.81 2.39
CA LEU A 194 12.06 19.36 1.11
C LEU A 194 13.20 19.90 0.23
N ALA A 195 14.45 19.67 0.61
CA ALA A 195 15.62 20.08 -0.17
C ALA A 195 15.49 19.61 -1.64
N GLY A 196 15.66 20.56 -2.56
CA GLY A 196 15.57 20.33 -4.01
C GLY A 196 14.15 20.32 -4.59
N PHE A 197 13.08 20.38 -3.77
CA PHE A 197 11.71 20.33 -4.25
C PHE A 197 11.41 21.48 -5.22
N GLY A 198 11.74 22.73 -4.84
CA GLY A 198 11.46 23.89 -5.69
C GLY A 198 12.16 23.82 -7.06
N LYS A 199 13.41 23.36 -7.09
CA LYS A 199 14.16 23.17 -8.33
C LYS A 199 13.48 22.16 -9.26
N ALA A 200 13.01 21.04 -8.73
CA ALA A 200 12.35 20.01 -9.53
C ALA A 200 10.91 20.40 -9.92
N PHE A 201 10.18 21.09 -9.03
CA PHE A 201 8.82 21.53 -9.28
C PHE A 201 8.76 22.57 -10.41
N ASP A 202 9.68 23.54 -10.42
CA ASP A 202 9.78 24.55 -11.48
C ASP A 202 10.56 24.05 -12.71
N GLY A 203 11.37 23.01 -12.53
CA GLY A 203 12.20 22.44 -13.58
C GLY A 203 11.43 21.72 -14.68
N PRO A 204 12.14 21.28 -15.73
CA PRO A 204 11.54 20.43 -16.76
C PRO A 204 11.11 19.08 -16.15
N PRO A 205 10.05 18.45 -16.69
CA PRO A 205 9.77 17.05 -16.37
C PRO A 205 10.91 16.14 -16.82
N ILE A 206 10.94 14.92 -16.28
CA ILE A 206 11.84 13.87 -16.76
C ILE A 206 11.65 13.68 -18.27
N ASP A 207 12.77 13.65 -19.00
CA ASP A 207 12.75 13.44 -20.45
C ASP A 207 12.28 12.00 -20.73
N PRO A 208 11.18 11.79 -21.48
CA PRO A 208 10.72 10.46 -21.86
C PRO A 208 11.82 9.59 -22.48
N LYS A 209 12.74 10.19 -23.25
CA LYS A 209 13.85 9.46 -23.88
C LYS A 209 14.84 8.93 -22.85
N VAL A 210 15.13 9.70 -21.80
CA VAL A 210 16.01 9.25 -20.72
C VAL A 210 15.38 8.07 -19.97
N LEU A 211 14.06 8.12 -19.75
CA LEU A 211 13.35 7.02 -19.12
C LEU A 211 13.35 5.76 -20.01
N GLU A 212 13.13 5.90 -21.31
CA GLU A 212 13.21 4.79 -22.28
C GLU A 212 14.61 4.16 -22.31
N GLU A 213 15.67 4.98 -22.33
CA GLU A 213 17.06 4.51 -22.28
C GLU A 213 17.38 3.78 -20.98
N GLN A 214 16.92 4.30 -19.83
CA GLN A 214 17.08 3.65 -18.54
C GLN A 214 16.34 2.32 -18.47
N GLN A 215 15.11 2.25 -18.99
CA GLN A 215 14.33 1.02 -19.06
C GLN A 215 14.98 -0.03 -19.96
N LYS A 216 15.53 0.38 -21.10
CA LYS A 216 16.26 -0.51 -22.00
C LYS A 216 17.52 -1.06 -21.33
N LYS A 217 18.31 -0.17 -20.72
CA LYS A 217 19.53 -0.57 -20.00
C LYS A 217 19.22 -1.55 -18.86
N LEU A 218 18.14 -1.30 -18.11
CA LEU A 218 17.70 -2.20 -17.05
C LEU A 218 17.30 -3.58 -17.60
N GLN A 219 16.58 -3.63 -18.73
CA GLN A 219 16.22 -4.89 -19.40
C GLN A 219 17.46 -5.66 -19.86
N ASP A 220 18.42 -4.98 -20.48
CA ASP A 220 19.68 -5.59 -20.95
C ASP A 220 20.50 -6.16 -19.76
N GLU A 221 20.59 -5.42 -18.65
CA GLU A 221 21.25 -5.87 -17.43
C GLU A 221 20.57 -7.08 -16.78
N LEU A 222 19.23 -7.08 -16.73
CA LEU A 222 18.46 -8.21 -16.20
C LEU A 222 18.62 -9.46 -17.08
N GLN A 223 18.60 -9.31 -18.41
CA GLN A 223 18.83 -10.41 -19.33
C GLN A 223 20.23 -10.99 -19.16
N LYS A 224 21.26 -10.13 -19.10
CA LYS A 224 22.64 -10.57 -18.87
C LYS A 224 22.79 -11.34 -17.56
N LYS A 225 22.24 -10.84 -16.45
CA LYS A 225 22.27 -11.54 -15.16
C LYS A 225 21.57 -12.90 -15.21
N ALA A 226 20.43 -12.99 -15.88
CA ALA A 226 19.70 -14.26 -16.04
C ALA A 226 20.52 -15.30 -16.84
N GLU A 227 21.26 -14.87 -17.87
CA GLU A 227 22.14 -15.76 -18.64
C GLU A 227 23.37 -16.22 -17.84
N GLU A 228 23.97 -15.31 -17.06
CA GLU A 228 25.08 -15.63 -16.17
C GLU A 228 24.66 -16.63 -15.09
N GLU A 229 23.49 -16.44 -14.50
CA GLU A 229 22.92 -17.35 -13.51
C GLU A 229 22.59 -18.72 -14.14
N ARG A 230 22.01 -18.76 -15.34
CA ARG A 230 21.77 -20.02 -16.08
C ARG A 230 23.08 -20.80 -16.31
N LYS A 231 24.12 -20.13 -16.81
CA LYS A 231 25.44 -20.75 -17.04
C LYS A 231 26.06 -21.26 -15.73
N LYS A 232 25.90 -20.50 -14.64
CA LYS A 232 26.37 -20.91 -13.31
C LYS A 232 25.64 -22.15 -12.80
N LEU A 233 24.32 -22.25 -13.00
CA LEU A 233 23.52 -23.41 -12.63
C LEU A 233 23.84 -24.64 -13.50
N GLU A 234 24.12 -24.46 -14.78
CA GLU A 234 24.56 -25.53 -15.69
C GLU A 234 25.95 -26.06 -15.32
N ALA A 235 26.89 -25.18 -14.96
CA ALA A 235 28.23 -25.56 -14.53
C ALA A 235 28.27 -26.22 -13.13
N GLN A 236 27.25 -25.99 -12.30
CA GLN A 236 27.12 -26.58 -10.96
C GLN A 236 26.34 -27.89 -10.93
N LYS A 237 25.79 -28.38 -12.05
CA LYS A 237 25.24 -29.73 -12.13
C LYS A 237 26.37 -30.76 -12.08
N PRO A 238 26.54 -31.55 -11.01
CA PRO A 238 27.44 -32.70 -11.04
C PRO A 238 26.83 -33.73 -11.98
N ALA A 239 27.65 -34.36 -12.82
CA ALA A 239 27.23 -35.49 -13.64
C ALA A 239 26.56 -36.54 -12.73
N ALA A 240 25.28 -36.79 -12.94
CA ALA A 240 24.55 -37.84 -12.23
C ALA A 240 25.31 -39.17 -12.45
N PRO A 241 25.60 -39.95 -11.39
CA PRO A 241 26.27 -41.22 -11.56
C PRO A 241 25.33 -42.14 -12.34
N ALA A 242 25.76 -42.56 -13.53
CA ALA A 242 25.06 -43.58 -14.31
C ALA A 242 25.03 -44.88 -13.49
N GLY A 243 23.88 -45.15 -12.87
CA GLY A 243 23.62 -46.36 -12.10
C GLY A 243 23.54 -47.58 -13.01
N LYS A 244 24.29 -48.62 -12.63
CA LYS A 244 24.33 -49.96 -13.21
C LYS A 244 23.04 -50.73 -13.00
#